data_AF-A0A9E2G833-F1
#
_entry.id   AF-A0A9E2G833-F1
#
_cell.length_a   1.000
_cell.length_b   1.000
_cell.length_c   1.000
_cell.angle_alpha   90.00
_cell.angle_beta   90.00
_cell.angle_gamma   90.00
#
_symmetry.space_group_name_H-M   'P 1'
#
loop_
_entity.id
_entity.type
_entity.pdbx_description
1 polymer ?
#
loop_
_entity_poly.entity_id
_entity_poly.type
_entity_poly.pdbx_seq_one_letter_code
_entity_poly.pdbx_strand_id
1 'polypeptide(L)' 'MAVRSQPKPNLKFEKTLQQQGCLAVAGVDEAGRGAWAGPVVAAAVVLPFLNRYYGINDSKLLTPLQRENILRKIYTIAV' A
#
# COMPACT_ATOMS: atom_id res chain seq x y z
N MET A 1 -0.47 25.66 13.69
CA MET A 1 -0.43 24.19 13.90
C MET A 1 0.63 23.62 12.98
N ALA A 2 1.70 23.04 13.52
CA ALA A 2 2.73 22.42 12.70
C ALA A 2 2.14 21.18 12.01
N VAL A 3 2.04 21.20 10.69
CA VAL A 3 1.75 20.00 9.90
C VAL A 3 2.92 19.04 10.16
N ARG A 4 2.70 18.00 10.97
CA ARG A 4 3.67 16.93 11.14
C ARG A 4 3.99 16.39 9.74
N SER A 5 5.22 16.61 9.26
CA SER A 5 5.66 16.03 8.00
C SER A 5 5.68 14.52 8.16
N GLN A 6 4.70 13.85 7.56
CA GLN A 6 4.71 12.39 7.56
C GLN A 6 5.93 11.92 6.75
N PRO A 7 6.71 10.96 7.28
CA PRO A 7 7.82 10.39 6.54
C PRO A 7 7.29 9.75 5.26
N LYS A 8 7.91 10.07 4.13
CA LYS A 8 7.55 9.51 2.83
C LYS A 8 7.67 7.97 2.89
N PRO A 9 6.67 7.23 2.38
CA PRO A 9 6.74 5.77 2.31
C PRO A 9 8.04 5.32 1.65
N ASN A 10 8.68 4.28 2.19
CA ASN A 10 9.92 3.70 1.67
C ASN A 10 9.88 2.17 1.77
N LEU A 11 10.74 1.52 0.98
CA LEU A 11 10.78 0.05 0.86
C LEU A 11 11.89 -0.60 1.71
N LYS A 12 12.23 -0.02 2.87
CA LYS A 12 13.38 -0.51 3.66
C LYS A 12 13.18 -1.95 4.14
N PHE A 13 11.99 -2.28 4.65
CA PHE A 13 11.70 -3.60 5.19
C PHE A 13 11.66 -4.67 4.10
N GLU A 14 11.00 -4.36 3.00
CA GLU A 14 10.87 -5.22 1.83
C GLU A 14 12.24 -5.54 1.23
N LYS A 15 13.13 -4.54 1.13
CA LYS A 15 14.51 -4.74 0.67
C LYS A 15 15.33 -5.62 1.61
N THR A 16 15.19 -5.45 2.93
CA THR A 16 15.87 -6.31 3.90
C THR A 16 15.42 -7.76 3.75
N LEU A 17 14.11 -8.01 3.64
CA LEU A 17 13.57 -9.35 3.44
C LEU A 17 14.02 -9.96 2.11
N GLN A 18 14.06 -9.16 1.04
CA GLN A 18 14.60 -9.59 -0.26
C GLN A 18 16.07 -10.01 -0.15
N GLN A 19 16.89 -9.26 0.58
CA GLN A 19 18.31 -9.60 0.81
C GLN A 19 18.49 -10.89 1.63
N GLN A 20 17.48 -11.25 2.44
CA GLN A 20 17.44 -12.51 3.19
C GLN A 20 16.96 -13.70 2.34
N GLY A 21 16.68 -13.49 1.05
CA GLY A 21 16.24 -14.54 0.12
C GLY A 21 14.73 -14.72 0.03
N CYS A 22 13.92 -13.85 0.64
CA CYS A 22 12.47 -13.87 0.45
C CYS A 22 12.11 -13.52 -0.99
N LEU A 23 11.45 -14.44 -1.68
CA LEU A 23 11.07 -14.29 -3.10
C LEU A 23 9.83 -13.41 -3.31
N ALA A 24 9.03 -13.21 -2.27
CA ALA A 24 7.82 -12.40 -2.29
C ALA A 24 7.61 -11.73 -0.92
N VAL A 25 7.17 -10.47 -0.92
CA VAL A 25 6.79 -9.74 0.28
C VAL A 25 5.39 -9.17 0.05
N ALA A 26 4.43 -9.60 0.87
CA ALA A 26 3.05 -9.12 0.79
C ALA A 26 2.82 -7.99 1.81
N GLY A 27 2.28 -6.86 1.34
CA GLY A 27 1.70 -5.84 2.21
C GLY A 27 0.25 -6.20 2.53
N VAL A 28 -0.17 -6.04 3.79
CA VAL A 28 -1.53 -6.36 4.25
C VAL A 28 -2.14 -5.14 4.94
N ASP A 29 -3.42 -4.85 4.65
CA ASP A 29 -4.18 -3.78 5.29
C ASP A 29 -5.66 -4.13 5.38
N GLU A 30 -6.37 -3.52 6.34
CA GLU A 30 -7.80 -3.69 6.56
C GLU A 30 -8.60 -2.38 6.51
N ALA A 31 -9.83 -2.48 6.01
CA ALA A 31 -10.81 -1.39 6.01
C ALA A 31 -12.10 -1.85 6.69
N GLY A 32 -12.73 -0.92 7.42
CA GLY A 32 -14.05 -1.15 8.05
C GLY A 32 -14.01 -1.42 9.56
N ARG A 33 -12.83 -1.49 10.21
CA ARG A 33 -12.74 -1.77 11.66
C ARG A 33 -13.49 -0.80 12.59
N GLY A 34 -13.77 0.41 12.11
CA GLY A 34 -14.49 1.46 12.85
C GLY A 34 -15.90 1.75 12.34
N ALA A 35 -16.41 0.95 11.39
CA ALA A 35 -17.75 1.13 10.84
C ALA A 35 -18.82 0.60 11.82
N TRP A 36 -19.98 1.26 11.88
CA TRP A 36 -21.12 0.81 12.70
C TRP A 36 -21.81 -0.44 12.12
N ALA A 37 -21.70 -0.66 10.81
CA ALA A 37 -22.26 -1.79 10.09
C ALA A 37 -21.42 -2.09 8.85
N GLY A 38 -21.57 -3.30 8.32
CA GLY A 38 -20.79 -3.81 7.19
C GLY A 38 -19.58 -4.65 7.63
N PRO A 39 -19.01 -5.45 6.71
CA PRO A 39 -17.87 -6.31 7.04
C PRO A 39 -16.58 -5.50 7.19
N VAL A 40 -15.62 -6.07 7.92
CA VAL A 40 -14.21 -5.70 7.80
C VAL A 40 -13.64 -6.44 6.59
N VAL A 41 -12.95 -5.73 5.71
CA VAL A 41 -12.31 -6.30 4.52
C VAL A 41 -10.81 -6.12 4.66
N ALA A 42 -10.05 -7.19 4.45
CA ALA A 42 -8.60 -7.16 4.39
C ALA A 42 -8.11 -7.57 2.99
N ALA A 43 -6.97 -7.02 2.58
CA ALA A 43 -6.31 -7.39 1.34
C ALA A 43 -4.83 -7.63 1.58
N ALA A 44 -4.26 -8.59 0.84
CA ALA A 44 -2.82 -8.83 0.76
C ALA A 44 -2.37 -8.57 -0.68
N VAL A 45 -1.28 -7.83 -0.86
CA VAL A 45 -0.77 -7.45 -2.18
C VAL A 45 0.74 -7.68 -2.24
N VAL A 46 1.19 -8.50 -3.17
CA VAL A 46 2.62 -8.65 -3.50
C VAL A 46 2.95 -7.71 -4.66
N LEU A 47 3.64 -6.63 -4.35
CA LEU A 47 4.18 -5.74 -5.38
C LEU A 47 5.50 -6.33 -5.92
N PRO A 48 5.79 -6.21 -7.23
CA PRO A 48 7.08 -6.63 -7.74
C PRO A 48 8.17 -5.74 -7.13
N PHE A 49 9.37 -6.29 -6.95
CA PHE A 49 10.53 -5.55 -6.45
C PHE A 49 10.96 -4.47 -7.44
N LEU A 50 10.28 -3.33 -7.39
CA LEU A 50 10.47 -2.23 -8.31
C LEU A 50 11.00 -1.06 -7.50
N ASN A 51 12.14 -0.50 -7.93
CA ASN A 51 12.69 0.75 -7.42
C ASN A 51 11.83 1.98 -7.81
N ARG A 52 10.53 1.78 -8.05
CA ARG A 52 9.60 2.80 -8.56
C ARG A 52 8.65 3.25 -7.47
N TYR A 53 8.59 4.56 -7.31
CA TYR A 53 7.55 5.21 -6.53
C TYR A 53 6.27 5.28 -7.39
N TYR A 54 5.27 4.47 -7.07
CA TYR A 54 4.01 4.40 -7.83
C TYR A 54 3.05 5.58 -7.56
N GLY A 55 3.44 6.52 -6.71
CA GLY A 55 2.51 7.51 -6.17
C GLY A 55 1.49 6.89 -5.20
N ILE A 56 1.72 5.65 -4.76
CA ILE A 56 0.96 5.01 -3.69
C ILE A 56 1.35 5.71 -2.39
N ASN A 57 0.39 6.41 -1.81
CA ASN A 57 0.49 7.08 -0.52
C ASN A 57 -0.74 6.68 0.32
N ASP A 58 -0.83 7.11 1.58
CA ASP A 58 -1.98 6.82 2.44
C ASP A 58 -3.30 7.14 1.68
N SER A 59 -4.17 6.12 1.59
CA SER A 59 -5.39 6.19 0.80
C SER A 59 -6.34 7.28 1.26
N LYS A 60 -6.19 7.74 2.52
CA LYS A 60 -6.95 8.83 3.13
C LYS A 60 -6.54 10.21 2.60
N LEU A 61 -5.39 10.30 1.93
CA LEU A 61 -4.91 11.53 1.28
C LEU A 61 -5.25 11.57 -0.22
N LEU A 62 -5.92 10.54 -0.75
CA LEU A 62 -6.24 10.40 -2.16
C LEU A 62 -7.73 10.66 -2.44
N THR A 63 -8.02 11.36 -3.53
CA THR A 63 -9.39 11.50 -4.04
C THR A 63 -9.93 10.14 -4.49
N PRO A 64 -11.27 9.94 -4.55
CA PRO A 64 -11.86 8.69 -5.08
C PRO A 64 -11.31 8.31 -6.46
N LEU A 65 -11.19 9.28 -7.37
CA LEU A 65 -10.64 9.07 -8.71
C LEU A 65 -9.16 8.66 -8.69
N GLN A 66 -8.35 9.26 -7.82
CA GLN A 66 -6.95 8.87 -7.66
C GLN A 66 -6.82 7.44 -7.14
N ARG A 67 -7.69 7.04 -6.18
CA ARG A 67 -7.73 5.67 -5.65
C ARG A 67 -8.07 4.66 -6.74
N GLU A 68 -9.09 4.91 -7.56
CA GLU A 68 -9.43 4.01 -8.66
C GLU A 68 -8.29 3.87 -9.67
N ASN A 69 -7.63 4.96 -10.03
CA ASN A 69 -6.50 4.93 -10.98
C ASN A 69 -5.31 4.15 -10.42
N ILE A 70 -5.01 4.31 -9.12
CA ILE A 70 -3.97 3.54 -8.45
C ILE A 70 -4.37 2.07 -8.35
N LEU A 71 -5.62 1.77 -8.01
CA LEU A 71 -6.15 0.42 -7.93
C LEU A 71 -5.97 -0.32 -9.26
N ARG A 72 -6.34 0.29 -10.40
CA ARG A 72 -6.12 -0.29 -11.73
C ARG A 72 -4.65 -0.61 -12.00
N LYS A 73 -3.74 0.30 -11.61
CA LYS A 73 -2.30 0.06 -11.73
C LYS A 73 -1.86 -1.14 -10.88
N ILE A 74 -2.32 -1.21 -9.62
CA ILE A 74 -2.01 -2.34 -8.72
C ILE A 74 -2.47 -3.65 -9.34
N TYR A 75 -3.72 -3.74 -9.83
CA TYR A 75 -4.23 -4.94 -10.51
C TYR A 75 -3.43 -5.36 -11.76
N THR A 76 -2.68 -4.44 -12.37
CA THR A 76 -1.86 -4.75 -13.55
C THR A 76 -0.48 -5.29 -13.17
N ILE A 77 0.05 -4.90 -12.01
CA ILE A 77 1.46 -5.16 -11.64
C ILE A 77 1.60 -6.14 -10.48
N ALA A 78 0.59 -6.28 -9.63
CA ALA A 78 0.66 -7.02 -8.39
C ALA A 78 0.06 -8.44 -8.54
N VAL A 79 0.50 -9.33 -7.65
CA VAL A 79 -0.07 -10.66 -7.44
C VAL A 79 -0.70 -10.71 -6.06
#